data_AF-A0A117SU79-F1
#
_entry.id   AF-A0A117SU79-F1
#
_cell.length_a   1.000
_cell.length_b   1.000
_cell.length_c   1.000
_cell.angle_alpha   90.00
_cell.angle_beta   90.00
_cell.angle_gamma   90.00
#
_symmetry.space_group_name_H-M   'P 1'
#
loop_
_entity.id
_entity.type
_entity.pdbx_description
1 polymer ?
#
loop_
_entity_poly.entity_id
_entity_poly.type
_entity_poly.pdbx_seq_one_letter_code
_entity_poly.pdbx_strand_id
1 'polypeptide(L)'
;MEEQDDRESRVKLVENLLKIVNDEARNSLQGVLRDVPGIFNLFKDTYGFNTSYVDLSEGGLLILESVCSQSKSTGNEALAPLMRFIGLDPDVQSTYPFTVSLGLICMPSQEGLSYQGEGPSVEEGALYFVSGFSEAGGVGDVKLYCARRVIVKPGSLASEVKVSGDELVNEAAKACRGFRESHSELVKSFNEYFGLEPAEVVEIDEGSVGVDLPLSLNLMEPIKALATRLKSAISEEKPTLMLLGIQCTGGVGEDYVLNASEDGVLVVGRRLSDGCLRYFMVK
;
A
#
# COMPACT_ATOMS: atom_id res chain seq x y z
N MET A 1 -40.85 -7.90 -9.13
CA MET A 1 -40.82 -7.72 -7.65
C MET A 1 -39.73 -8.58 -7.02
N GLU A 2 -39.47 -9.79 -7.54
CA GLU A 2 -38.36 -10.66 -7.08
C GLU A 2 -36.94 -10.12 -7.42
N GLU A 3 -36.72 -9.52 -8.60
CA GLU A 3 -35.38 -8.99 -8.97
C GLU A 3 -34.89 -7.82 -8.10
N GLN A 4 -35.82 -7.01 -7.58
CA GLN A 4 -35.47 -5.86 -6.74
C GLN A 4 -35.12 -6.29 -5.31
N ASP A 5 -35.81 -7.32 -4.81
CA ASP A 5 -35.57 -7.94 -3.50
C ASP A 5 -34.23 -8.73 -3.48
N ASP A 6 -33.87 -9.37 -4.60
CA ASP A 6 -32.57 -10.03 -4.78
C ASP A 6 -31.41 -9.01 -4.84
N ARG A 7 -31.58 -7.88 -5.55
CA ARG A 7 -30.55 -6.82 -5.61
C ARG A 7 -30.28 -6.21 -4.24
N GLU A 8 -31.31 -5.86 -3.48
CA GLU A 8 -31.15 -5.27 -2.14
C GLU A 8 -30.48 -6.27 -1.18
N SER A 9 -30.86 -7.55 -1.27
CA SER A 9 -30.24 -8.63 -0.50
C SER A 9 -28.74 -8.79 -0.79
N ARG A 10 -28.34 -8.72 -2.07
CA ARG A 10 -26.93 -8.80 -2.48
C ARG A 10 -26.11 -7.59 -2.04
N VAL A 11 -26.66 -6.39 -2.16
CA VAL A 11 -26.03 -5.16 -1.64
C VAL A 11 -25.77 -5.28 -0.14
N LYS A 12 -26.76 -5.74 0.62
CA LYS A 12 -26.64 -5.96 2.06
C LYS A 12 -25.60 -7.03 2.41
N LEU A 13 -25.53 -8.11 1.65
CA LEU A 13 -24.49 -9.14 1.80
C LEU A 13 -23.09 -8.55 1.60
N VAL A 14 -22.90 -7.79 0.52
CA VAL A 14 -21.63 -7.12 0.21
C VAL A 14 -21.23 -6.14 1.30
N GLU A 15 -22.16 -5.32 1.79
CA GLU A 15 -21.89 -4.39 2.90
C GLU A 15 -21.50 -5.11 4.19
N ASN A 16 -22.14 -6.24 4.51
CA ASN A 16 -21.79 -7.05 5.65
C ASN A 16 -20.40 -7.67 5.51
N LEU A 17 -20.04 -8.19 4.33
CA LEU A 17 -18.72 -8.74 4.07
C LEU A 17 -17.63 -7.67 4.20
N LEU A 18 -17.85 -6.49 3.60
CA LEU A 18 -16.94 -5.34 3.74
C LEU A 18 -16.75 -4.95 5.21
N LYS A 19 -17.82 -4.96 6.00
CA LYS A 19 -17.74 -4.66 7.44
C LYS A 19 -16.92 -5.69 8.20
N ILE A 20 -17.18 -6.98 8.00
CA ILE A 20 -16.46 -8.07 8.67
C ILE A 20 -14.96 -7.98 8.37
N VAL A 21 -14.62 -7.82 7.09
CA VAL A 21 -13.24 -7.68 6.64
C VAL A 21 -12.56 -6.46 7.27
N ASN A 22 -13.24 -5.32 7.27
CA ASN A 22 -12.72 -4.09 7.86
C ASN A 22 -12.49 -4.23 9.37
N ASP A 23 -13.46 -4.77 10.11
CA ASP A 23 -13.37 -4.96 11.55
C ASP A 23 -12.18 -5.89 11.90
N GLU A 24 -11.99 -6.98 11.16
CA GLU A 24 -10.86 -7.89 11.34
C GLU A 24 -9.51 -7.20 11.06
N ALA A 25 -9.43 -6.42 9.96
CA ALA A 25 -8.22 -5.70 9.57
C ALA A 25 -7.81 -4.67 10.62
N ARG A 26 -8.78 -3.89 11.10
CA ARG A 26 -8.57 -2.91 12.16
C ARG A 26 -8.08 -3.56 13.45
N ASN A 27 -8.75 -4.62 13.89
CA ASN A 27 -8.38 -5.32 15.13
C ASN A 27 -6.99 -5.93 15.02
N SER A 28 -6.68 -6.56 13.88
CA SER A 28 -5.37 -7.17 13.63
C SER A 28 -4.26 -6.11 13.62
N LEU A 29 -4.46 -5.00 12.91
CA LEU A 29 -3.47 -3.94 12.86
C LEU A 29 -3.30 -3.24 14.21
N GLN A 30 -4.37 -3.04 14.99
CA GLN A 30 -4.26 -2.48 16.34
C GLN A 30 -3.37 -3.33 17.24
N GLY A 31 -3.39 -4.66 17.08
CA GLY A 31 -2.45 -5.56 17.73
C GLY A 31 -1.00 -5.24 17.36
N VAL A 32 -0.71 -5.14 16.06
CA VAL A 32 0.64 -4.81 15.57
C VAL A 32 1.10 -3.42 16.02
N LEU A 33 0.25 -2.40 15.87
CA LEU A 33 0.53 -1.03 16.30
C LEU A 33 0.86 -0.93 17.79
N ARG A 34 0.17 -1.72 18.63
CA ARG A 34 0.42 -1.78 20.08
C ARG A 34 1.77 -2.42 20.38
N ASP A 35 2.13 -3.45 19.63
CA ASP A 35 3.33 -4.23 19.91
C ASP A 35 4.59 -3.51 19.42
N VAL A 36 4.50 -2.72 18.34
CA VAL A 36 5.65 -1.99 17.76
C VAL A 36 5.36 -0.50 17.47
N PRO A 37 4.89 0.32 18.43
CA PRO A 37 4.47 1.70 18.15
C PRO A 37 5.62 2.60 17.66
N GLY A 38 6.86 2.32 18.05
CA GLY A 38 8.00 3.15 17.71
C GLY A 38 8.39 3.10 16.22
N ILE A 39 8.13 1.99 15.51
CA ILE A 39 8.43 1.92 14.07
C ILE A 39 7.48 2.80 13.26
N PHE A 40 6.20 2.87 13.66
CA PHE A 40 5.21 3.74 13.03
C PHE A 40 5.47 5.22 13.33
N ASN A 41 5.88 5.56 14.56
CA ASN A 41 6.32 6.91 14.90
C ASN A 41 7.55 7.31 14.08
N LEU A 42 8.56 6.45 13.99
CA LEU A 42 9.76 6.71 13.19
C LEU A 42 9.41 6.89 11.71
N PHE A 43 8.48 6.10 11.18
CA PHE A 43 8.01 6.24 9.79
C PHE A 43 7.39 7.63 9.59
N LYS A 44 6.47 8.02 10.48
CA LYS A 44 5.82 9.33 10.45
C LYS A 44 6.82 10.48 10.56
N ASP A 45 7.77 10.40 11.48
CA ASP A 45 8.78 11.43 11.69
C ASP A 45 9.73 11.54 10.50
N THR A 46 10.00 10.42 9.82
CA THR A 46 10.86 10.39 8.64
C THR A 46 10.16 10.93 7.39
N TYR A 47 8.95 10.46 7.10
CA TYR A 47 8.27 10.73 5.83
C TYR A 47 7.20 11.83 5.93
N GLY A 48 6.78 12.19 7.13
CA GLY A 48 5.80 13.24 7.42
C GLY A 48 4.35 12.83 7.19
N PHE A 49 4.06 11.53 7.07
CA PHE A 49 2.71 10.98 6.98
C PHE A 49 2.65 9.58 7.60
N ASN A 50 1.45 9.11 7.94
CA ASN A 50 1.24 7.79 8.54
C ASN A 50 1.10 6.71 7.44
N THR A 51 1.50 5.48 7.73
CA THR A 51 1.11 4.28 6.97
C THR A 51 0.56 3.24 7.94
N SER A 52 -0.36 2.41 7.46
CA SER A 52 -0.87 1.24 8.18
C SER A 52 -0.24 -0.06 7.72
N TYR A 53 0.55 -0.04 6.64
CA TYR A 53 1.12 -1.27 6.10
C TYR A 53 2.42 -1.63 6.80
N VAL A 54 2.48 -2.90 7.18
CA VAL A 54 3.61 -3.56 7.79
C VAL A 54 3.61 -5.00 7.29
N ASP A 55 4.78 -5.50 6.90
CA ASP A 55 4.97 -6.86 6.42
C ASP A 55 6.25 -7.49 7.00
N LEU A 56 6.32 -8.81 6.93
CA LEU A 56 7.49 -9.59 7.32
C LEU A 56 8.13 -10.20 6.07
N SER A 57 9.36 -9.80 5.79
CA SER A 57 10.15 -10.40 4.71
C SER A 57 10.88 -11.67 5.15
N GLU A 58 11.37 -12.42 4.16
CA GLU A 58 12.22 -13.59 4.38
C GLU A 58 13.43 -13.22 5.26
N GLY A 59 13.61 -13.96 6.36
CA GLY A 59 14.65 -13.68 7.37
C GLY A 59 14.21 -12.79 8.53
N GLY A 60 12.91 -12.44 8.62
CA GLY A 60 12.32 -11.81 9.81
C GLY A 60 12.46 -10.29 9.88
N LEU A 61 12.76 -9.62 8.75
CA LEU A 61 12.76 -8.16 8.71
C LEU A 61 11.33 -7.65 8.65
N LEU A 62 11.01 -6.69 9.51
CA LEU A 62 9.77 -5.93 9.40
C LEU A 62 9.96 -4.83 8.37
N ILE A 63 9.08 -4.77 7.38
CA ILE A 63 9.06 -3.74 6.35
C ILE A 63 7.80 -2.91 6.54
N LEU A 64 7.99 -1.59 6.68
CA LEU A 64 6.90 -0.62 6.56
C LEU A 64 7.08 0.07 5.23
N GLU A 65 6.00 0.23 4.49
CA GLU A 65 6.06 0.82 3.17
C GLU A 65 4.84 1.70 2.90
N SER A 66 5.07 2.70 2.06
CA SER A 66 4.02 3.43 1.39
C SER A 66 4.43 3.74 -0.03
N VAL A 67 3.47 3.65 -0.94
CA VAL A 67 3.68 3.78 -2.37
C VAL A 67 2.89 4.98 -2.91
N CYS A 68 3.54 5.77 -3.75
CA CYS A 68 2.91 6.79 -4.58
C CYS A 68 3.25 6.45 -6.03
N SER A 69 2.24 6.30 -6.88
CA SER A 69 2.48 5.91 -8.27
C SER A 69 1.65 6.73 -9.22
N GLN A 70 2.27 7.14 -10.31
CA GLN A 70 1.63 7.85 -11.41
C GLN A 70 1.82 7.06 -12.70
N SER A 71 0.73 6.61 -13.31
CA SER A 71 0.83 5.70 -14.47
C SER A 71 0.92 6.40 -15.82
N LYS A 72 0.55 7.68 -15.91
CA LYS A 72 0.63 8.52 -17.13
C LYS A 72 0.75 10.00 -16.73
N SER A 73 1.05 10.86 -17.71
CA SER A 73 0.91 12.32 -17.56
C SER A 73 -0.58 12.70 -17.47
N THR A 74 -1.10 12.73 -16.24
CA THR A 74 -2.50 13.01 -15.89
C THR A 74 -2.78 14.49 -15.63
N GLY A 75 -1.76 15.35 -15.70
CA GLY A 75 -1.83 16.75 -15.26
C GLY A 75 -1.66 16.96 -13.75
N ASN A 76 -1.61 15.88 -12.96
CA ASN A 76 -1.10 15.95 -11.60
C ASN A 76 0.43 16.00 -11.63
N GLU A 77 1.01 17.16 -11.32
CA GLU A 77 2.45 17.35 -11.35
C GLU A 77 3.14 17.07 -10.00
N ALA A 78 2.47 16.46 -9.02
CA ALA A 78 3.03 16.31 -7.68
C ALA A 78 4.30 15.44 -7.62
N LEU A 79 4.48 14.47 -8.53
CA LEU A 79 5.72 13.69 -8.66
C LEU A 79 6.73 14.30 -9.64
N ALA A 80 6.34 15.28 -10.47
CA ALA A 80 7.20 15.90 -11.46
C ALA A 80 8.46 16.57 -10.89
N PRO A 81 8.45 17.22 -9.70
CA PRO A 81 9.66 17.71 -9.06
C PRO A 81 10.70 16.60 -8.81
N LEU A 82 10.26 15.41 -8.37
CA LEU A 82 11.17 14.29 -8.13
C LEU A 82 11.70 13.73 -9.46
N MET A 83 10.85 13.60 -10.48
CA MET A 83 11.27 13.19 -11.82
C MET A 83 12.38 14.12 -12.34
N ARG A 84 12.17 15.43 -12.27
CA ARG A 84 13.16 16.45 -12.68
C ARG A 84 14.44 16.38 -11.83
N PHE A 85 14.31 16.17 -10.53
CA PHE A 85 15.44 16.02 -9.61
C PHE A 85 16.33 14.84 -10.00
N ILE A 86 15.76 13.72 -10.43
CA ILE A 86 16.52 12.57 -10.92
C ILE A 86 16.88 12.65 -12.42
N GLY A 87 16.69 13.81 -13.05
CA GLY A 87 17.10 14.08 -14.43
C GLY A 87 16.13 13.58 -15.50
N LEU A 88 14.88 13.28 -15.15
CA LEU A 88 13.83 12.90 -16.09
C LEU A 88 12.97 14.09 -16.50
N ASP A 89 12.45 14.01 -17.73
CA ASP A 89 11.44 14.92 -18.23
C ASP A 89 10.04 14.33 -17.98
N PRO A 90 9.21 14.95 -17.13
CA PRO A 90 7.86 14.47 -16.84
C PRO A 90 6.91 14.53 -18.05
N ASP A 91 7.26 15.26 -19.11
CA ASP A 91 6.43 15.37 -20.32
C ASP A 91 6.66 14.19 -21.28
N VAL A 92 7.69 13.37 -21.04
CA VAL A 92 8.02 12.20 -21.87
C VAL A 92 7.26 10.98 -21.38
N GLN A 93 6.49 10.35 -22.28
CA GLN A 93 5.65 9.18 -21.93
C GLN A 93 6.44 8.00 -21.34
N SER A 94 7.71 7.81 -21.73
CA SER A 94 8.56 6.72 -21.20
C SER A 94 8.95 6.91 -19.73
N THR A 95 8.71 8.07 -19.14
CA THR A 95 8.90 8.31 -17.70
C THR A 95 7.87 7.55 -16.86
N TYR A 96 6.75 7.14 -17.46
CA TYR A 96 5.64 6.48 -16.79
C TYR A 96 5.55 4.98 -17.10
N PRO A 97 5.07 4.14 -16.15
CA PRO A 97 4.64 4.52 -14.80
C PRO A 97 5.84 4.96 -13.94
N PHE A 98 5.61 5.95 -13.10
CA PHE A 98 6.59 6.46 -12.15
C PHE A 98 6.13 6.14 -10.74
N THR A 99 6.86 5.27 -10.07
CA THR A 99 6.50 4.76 -8.75
C THR A 99 7.57 5.13 -7.74
N VAL A 100 7.13 5.64 -6.59
CA VAL A 100 7.96 5.94 -5.43
C VAL A 100 7.47 5.07 -4.29
N SER A 101 8.37 4.27 -3.72
CA SER A 101 8.15 3.55 -2.47
C SER A 101 9.05 4.14 -1.39
N LEU A 102 8.43 4.46 -0.26
CA LEU A 102 9.08 4.96 0.95
C LEU A 102 8.90 3.93 2.05
N GLY A 103 9.95 3.57 2.77
CA GLY A 103 9.84 2.52 3.76
C GLY A 103 10.84 2.53 4.89
N LEU A 104 10.57 1.72 5.91
CA LEU A 104 11.54 1.35 6.93
C LEU A 104 11.82 -0.15 6.81
N ILE A 105 13.09 -0.53 6.85
CA ILE A 105 13.51 -1.92 7.04
C ILE A 105 13.99 -2.05 8.48
N CYS A 106 13.30 -2.85 9.28
CA CYS A 106 13.53 -2.99 10.70
C CYS A 106 14.00 -4.40 11.05
N MET A 107 15.04 -4.48 11.88
CA MET A 107 15.65 -5.73 12.33
C MET A 107 15.59 -5.86 13.85
N PRO A 108 15.21 -7.04 14.38
CA PRO A 108 15.40 -7.33 15.78
C PRO A 108 16.89 -7.47 16.11
N SER A 109 17.33 -6.83 17.18
CA SER A 109 18.67 -6.96 17.74
C SER A 109 18.60 -7.83 19.00
N GLN A 110 19.21 -9.01 18.90
CA GLN A 110 19.61 -9.84 20.04
C GLN A 110 21.03 -10.36 19.78
N GLU A 111 21.82 -10.62 20.84
CA GLU A 111 23.10 -11.31 20.70
C GLU A 111 22.90 -12.66 19.98
N GLY A 112 23.62 -12.87 18.87
CA GLY A 112 23.54 -14.09 18.07
C GLY A 112 22.49 -14.08 16.95
N LEU A 113 21.63 -13.05 16.86
CA LEU A 113 20.74 -12.84 15.71
C LEU A 113 21.41 -11.88 14.71
N SER A 114 22.04 -12.44 13.68
CA SER A 114 22.43 -11.70 12.48
C SER A 114 21.43 -12.02 11.37
N TYR A 115 20.95 -11.01 10.64
CA TYR A 115 20.22 -11.25 9.40
C TYR A 115 21.08 -12.06 8.42
N GLN A 116 20.55 -13.18 7.93
CA GLN A 116 21.23 -14.06 6.96
C GLN A 116 20.42 -14.23 5.66
N GLY A 117 19.39 -13.41 5.46
CA GLY A 117 18.60 -13.41 4.22
C GLY A 117 19.25 -12.56 3.12
N GLU A 118 18.75 -12.71 1.90
CA GLU A 118 19.00 -11.73 0.84
C GLU A 118 18.09 -10.53 1.08
N GLY A 119 18.67 -9.33 1.21
CA GLY A 119 17.89 -8.10 1.32
C GLY A 119 16.88 -7.97 0.18
N PRO A 120 15.79 -7.21 0.36
CA PRO A 120 14.70 -7.16 -0.61
C PRO A 120 15.22 -6.88 -2.03
N SER A 121 14.87 -7.75 -2.97
CA SER A 121 15.28 -7.62 -4.37
C SER A 121 14.77 -6.31 -4.95
N VAL A 122 15.65 -5.60 -5.65
CA VAL A 122 15.32 -4.37 -6.36
C VAL A 122 15.27 -4.69 -7.84
N GLU A 123 14.16 -4.32 -8.50
CA GLU A 123 14.03 -4.46 -9.96
C GLU A 123 15.14 -3.70 -10.70
N GLU A 124 15.61 -4.28 -11.79
CA GLU A 124 16.62 -3.66 -12.65
C GLU A 124 16.10 -2.32 -13.18
N GLY A 125 16.91 -1.26 -13.04
CA GLY A 125 16.52 0.10 -13.45
C GLY A 125 15.79 0.92 -12.37
N ALA A 126 15.65 0.41 -11.14
CA ALA A 126 15.17 1.24 -10.03
C ALA A 126 16.34 1.93 -9.30
N LEU A 127 16.11 3.16 -8.83
CA LEU A 127 16.99 3.80 -7.84
C LEU A 127 16.61 3.27 -6.47
N TYR A 128 17.57 2.66 -5.78
CA TYR A 128 17.38 2.13 -4.44
C TYR A 128 18.41 2.67 -3.48
N PHE A 129 17.94 3.11 -2.33
CA PHE A 129 18.81 3.59 -1.28
C PHE A 129 18.28 3.20 0.09
N VAL A 130 19.22 2.85 0.98
CA VAL A 130 18.98 2.55 2.38
C VAL A 130 19.93 3.38 3.22
N SER A 131 19.42 4.15 4.18
CA SER A 131 20.27 4.93 5.10
C SER A 131 19.70 5.12 6.49
N GLY A 132 20.63 5.50 7.37
CA GLY A 132 20.36 5.70 8.78
C GLY A 132 20.09 4.36 9.47
N PHE A 133 20.58 4.20 10.68
CA PHE A 133 20.10 3.16 11.57
C PHE A 133 19.71 3.83 12.87
N SER A 134 18.45 3.67 13.25
CA SER A 134 17.94 4.21 14.51
C SER A 134 17.14 3.15 15.25
N GLU A 135 17.31 3.12 16.58
CA GLU A 135 16.45 2.33 17.45
C GLU A 135 15.01 2.87 17.33
N ALA A 136 14.10 2.00 16.94
CA ALA A 136 12.70 2.31 16.69
C ALA A 136 11.78 1.69 17.75
N GLY A 137 12.33 1.32 18.91
CA GLY A 137 11.61 0.73 20.03
C GLY A 137 11.94 -0.76 20.24
N GLY A 138 11.04 -1.50 20.86
CA GLY A 138 11.23 -2.91 21.13
C GLY A 138 9.95 -3.67 21.49
N VAL A 139 9.99 -4.99 21.35
CA VAL A 139 8.92 -5.93 21.72
C VAL A 139 9.46 -6.83 22.84
N GLY A 140 8.93 -6.66 24.05
CA GLY A 140 9.52 -7.31 25.23
C GLY A 140 10.97 -6.86 25.42
N ASP A 141 11.90 -7.82 25.46
CA ASP A 141 13.34 -7.57 25.62
C ASP A 141 14.08 -7.36 24.27
N VAL A 142 13.37 -7.46 23.13
CA VAL A 142 13.97 -7.34 21.79
C VAL A 142 13.94 -5.89 21.33
N LYS A 143 15.11 -5.32 21.00
CA LYS A 143 15.19 -4.00 20.37
C LYS A 143 15.00 -4.09 18.86
N LEU A 144 14.33 -3.12 18.27
CA LEU A 144 14.17 -2.98 16.82
C LEU A 144 15.03 -1.82 16.33
N TYR A 145 15.88 -2.09 15.34
CA TYR A 145 16.66 -1.07 14.64
C TYR A 145 16.18 -0.96 13.21
N CYS A 146 15.81 0.25 12.81
CA CYS A 146 15.27 0.50 11.48
C CYS A 146 16.22 1.35 10.65
N ALA A 147 16.29 1.01 9.36
CA ALA A 147 16.87 1.84 8.32
C ALA A 147 15.80 2.42 7.41
N ARG A 148 16.02 3.66 6.96
CA ARG A 148 15.18 4.32 5.98
C ARG A 148 15.44 3.71 4.62
N ARG A 149 14.41 3.58 3.81
CA ARG A 149 14.45 3.01 2.47
C ARG A 149 13.68 3.91 1.53
N VAL A 150 14.23 4.12 0.35
CA VAL A 150 13.51 4.67 -0.79
C VAL A 150 13.77 3.80 -2.02
N ILE A 151 12.71 3.54 -2.78
CA ILE A 151 12.79 3.01 -4.14
C ILE A 151 12.10 3.99 -5.05
N VAL A 152 12.79 4.41 -6.11
CA VAL A 152 12.18 5.16 -7.21
C VAL A 152 12.28 4.31 -8.47
N LYS A 153 11.13 3.93 -9.01
CA LYS A 153 11.00 3.19 -10.27
C LYS A 153 10.48 4.14 -11.35
N PRO A 154 11.37 4.70 -12.17
CA PRO A 154 10.96 5.37 -13.38
C PRO A 154 10.61 4.36 -14.47
N GLY A 155 9.62 4.66 -15.31
CA GLY A 155 9.21 3.75 -16.40
C GLY A 155 10.36 3.37 -17.34
N SER A 156 11.36 4.25 -17.50
CA SER A 156 12.62 3.98 -18.17
C SER A 156 13.70 4.95 -17.72
N LEU A 157 14.92 4.45 -17.45
CA LEU A 157 16.12 5.27 -17.26
C LEU A 157 17.03 5.16 -18.47
N ALA A 158 17.27 6.28 -19.13
CA ALA A 158 18.22 6.35 -20.23
C ALA A 158 19.69 6.39 -19.75
N SER A 159 19.94 6.69 -18.47
CA SER A 159 21.28 6.85 -17.92
C SER A 159 21.33 6.74 -16.39
N GLU A 160 22.53 6.58 -15.84
CA GLU A 160 22.80 6.56 -14.41
C GLU A 160 22.45 7.90 -13.74
N VAL A 161 21.58 7.86 -12.72
CA VAL A 161 21.21 9.05 -11.93
C VAL A 161 22.23 9.25 -10.81
N LYS A 162 22.82 10.45 -10.74
CA LYS A 162 23.79 10.82 -9.71
C LYS A 162 23.17 11.77 -8.68
N VAL A 163 22.45 11.20 -7.74
CA VAL A 163 21.87 11.92 -6.58
C VAL A 163 22.38 11.30 -5.28
N SER A 164 22.59 12.11 -4.24
CA SER A 164 22.89 11.55 -2.94
C SER A 164 21.65 10.85 -2.37
N GLY A 165 21.84 9.76 -1.65
CA GLY A 165 20.70 8.99 -1.18
C GLY A 165 19.86 9.70 -0.11
N ASP A 166 20.49 10.49 0.77
CA ASP A 166 19.73 11.26 1.77
C ASP A 166 18.91 12.39 1.12
N GLU A 167 19.43 13.04 0.06
CA GLU A 167 18.63 13.97 -0.75
C GLU A 167 17.49 13.23 -1.46
N LEU A 168 17.74 12.04 -2.02
CA LEU A 168 16.71 11.22 -2.65
C LEU A 168 15.58 10.87 -1.69
N VAL A 169 15.90 10.45 -0.46
CA VAL A 169 14.90 10.16 0.59
C VAL A 169 14.04 11.39 0.87
N ASN A 170 14.66 12.55 1.06
CA ASN A 170 13.95 13.79 1.40
C ASN A 170 13.05 14.29 0.25
N GLU A 171 13.56 14.30 -0.98
CA GLU A 171 12.79 14.72 -2.15
C GLU A 171 11.67 13.72 -2.47
N ALA A 172 11.92 12.42 -2.32
CA ALA A 172 10.90 11.40 -2.48
C ALA A 172 9.80 11.52 -1.41
N ALA A 173 10.16 11.74 -0.15
CA ALA A 173 9.22 12.00 0.94
C ALA A 173 8.33 13.22 0.65
N LYS A 174 8.95 14.32 0.21
CA LYS A 174 8.25 15.54 -0.16
C LYS A 174 7.29 15.34 -1.34
N ALA A 175 7.73 14.66 -2.39
CA ALA A 175 6.92 14.36 -3.57
C ALA A 175 5.72 13.47 -3.21
N CYS A 176 5.95 12.40 -2.45
CA CYS A 176 4.88 11.52 -1.98
C CYS A 176 3.86 12.26 -1.08
N ARG A 177 4.31 13.13 -0.18
CA ARG A 177 3.40 13.97 0.62
C ARG A 177 2.53 14.84 -0.28
N GLY A 178 3.13 15.56 -1.22
CA GLY A 178 2.39 16.39 -2.19
C GLY A 178 1.39 15.57 -3.02
N PHE A 179 1.79 14.36 -3.43
CA PHE A 179 0.92 13.46 -4.20
C PHE A 179 -0.24 12.89 -3.38
N ARG A 180 -0.03 12.62 -2.09
CA ARG A 180 -1.12 12.23 -1.17
C ARG A 180 -2.04 13.41 -0.89
N GLU A 181 -1.48 14.62 -0.73
CA GLU A 181 -2.25 15.86 -0.52
C GLU A 181 -3.13 16.21 -1.73
N SER A 182 -2.63 16.01 -2.96
CA SER A 182 -3.44 16.20 -4.19
C SER A 182 -4.63 15.24 -4.27
N HIS A 183 -4.60 14.14 -3.53
CA HIS A 183 -5.67 13.15 -3.42
C HIS A 183 -6.30 13.10 -2.02
N SER A 184 -6.18 14.18 -1.26
CA SER A 184 -6.57 14.23 0.17
C SER A 184 -8.02 13.84 0.43
N GLU A 185 -8.97 14.19 -0.44
CA GLU A 185 -10.37 13.79 -0.29
C GLU A 185 -10.57 12.27 -0.39
N LEU A 186 -9.83 11.60 -1.28
CA LEU A 186 -9.90 10.15 -1.44
C LEU A 186 -9.19 9.44 -0.28
N VAL A 187 -8.03 9.94 0.15
CA VAL A 187 -7.31 9.47 1.34
C VAL A 187 -8.18 9.64 2.60
N LYS A 188 -8.85 10.78 2.75
CA LYS A 188 -9.78 11.03 3.86
C LYS A 188 -10.96 10.07 3.81
N SER A 189 -11.55 9.86 2.64
CA SER A 189 -12.64 8.88 2.45
C SER A 189 -12.19 7.48 2.86
N PHE A 190 -11.00 7.06 2.45
CA PHE A 190 -10.41 5.80 2.87
C PHE A 190 -10.32 5.70 4.40
N ASN A 191 -9.75 6.73 5.04
CA ASN A 191 -9.61 6.80 6.50
C ASN A 191 -10.96 6.74 7.22
N GLU A 192 -12.00 7.39 6.69
CA GLU A 192 -13.35 7.37 7.27
C GLU A 192 -14.02 6.00 7.16
N TYR A 193 -13.86 5.31 6.02
CA TYR A 193 -14.49 4.01 5.83
C TYR A 193 -13.76 2.87 6.55
N PHE A 194 -12.43 2.87 6.50
CA PHE A 194 -11.63 1.78 7.03
C PHE A 194 -11.10 2.08 8.44
N GLY A 195 -11.07 3.33 8.89
CA GLY A 195 -10.46 3.69 10.17
C GLY A 195 -8.97 3.36 10.24
N LEU A 196 -8.31 3.29 9.08
CA LEU A 196 -6.92 2.96 8.83
C LEU A 196 -6.36 3.95 7.80
N GLU A 197 -5.06 4.20 7.83
CA GLU A 197 -4.36 5.01 6.81
C GLU A 197 -3.96 4.13 5.61
N PRO A 198 -4.15 4.58 4.36
CA PRO A 198 -3.76 3.80 3.20
C PRO A 198 -2.25 3.75 3.05
N ALA A 199 -1.74 2.65 2.51
CA ALA A 199 -0.33 2.51 2.19
C ALA A 199 -0.02 3.02 0.78
N GLU A 200 -0.97 2.88 -0.15
CA GLU A 200 -0.75 3.16 -1.56
C GLU A 200 -1.71 4.24 -2.06
N VAL A 201 -1.20 5.17 -2.86
CA VAL A 201 -2.00 6.08 -3.69
C VAL A 201 -1.47 5.94 -5.11
N VAL A 202 -2.31 5.49 -6.03
CA VAL A 202 -1.92 5.09 -7.39
C VAL A 202 -2.86 5.74 -8.39
N GLU A 203 -2.35 6.62 -9.24
CA GLU A 203 -3.05 7.03 -10.44
C GLU A 203 -2.89 5.95 -11.51
N ILE A 204 -4.01 5.36 -11.94
CA ILE A 204 -4.07 4.28 -12.92
C ILE A 204 -4.17 4.87 -14.32
N ASP A 205 -5.03 5.86 -14.50
CA ASP A 205 -5.31 6.57 -15.75
C ASP A 205 -5.85 7.98 -15.44
N GLU A 206 -6.11 8.80 -16.47
CA GLU A 206 -6.72 10.12 -16.30
C GLU A 206 -8.07 10.01 -15.59
N GLY A 207 -8.19 10.65 -14.41
CA GLY A 207 -9.39 10.55 -13.57
C GLY A 207 -9.60 9.20 -12.90
N SER A 208 -8.63 8.27 -12.98
CA SER A 208 -8.67 6.99 -12.29
C SER A 208 -7.59 6.85 -11.23
N VAL A 209 -8.01 6.70 -9.97
CA VAL A 209 -7.12 6.67 -8.81
C VAL A 209 -7.52 5.52 -7.89
N GLY A 210 -6.55 4.72 -7.47
CA GLY A 210 -6.64 3.74 -6.40
C GLY A 210 -6.00 4.28 -5.11
N VAL A 211 -6.66 4.06 -3.98
CA VAL A 211 -6.11 4.29 -2.64
C VAL A 211 -6.29 3.00 -1.86
N ASP A 212 -5.18 2.34 -1.57
CA ASP A 212 -5.18 0.94 -1.15
C ASP A 212 -4.32 0.69 0.09
N LEU A 213 -4.68 -0.37 0.80
CA LEU A 213 -3.93 -0.92 1.92
C LEU A 213 -3.79 -2.43 1.70
N PRO A 214 -2.62 -2.90 1.24
CA PRO A 214 -2.24 -4.29 1.33
C PRO A 214 -2.22 -4.73 2.80
N LEU A 215 -2.68 -5.94 3.08
CA LEU A 215 -2.65 -6.55 4.42
C LEU A 215 -1.64 -7.70 4.41
N SER A 216 -0.68 -7.66 5.34
CA SER A 216 0.29 -8.76 5.48
C SER A 216 -0.38 -10.01 6.04
N LEU A 217 -0.55 -11.01 5.18
CA LEU A 217 -1.03 -12.34 5.56
C LEU A 217 0.02 -13.11 6.39
N ASN A 218 1.27 -12.67 6.40
CA ASN A 218 2.35 -13.27 7.19
C ASN A 218 2.35 -12.77 8.64
N LEU A 219 1.91 -11.53 8.88
CA LEU A 219 1.85 -10.93 10.22
C LEU A 219 0.47 -11.06 10.88
N MET A 220 -0.59 -11.07 10.08
CA MET A 220 -1.96 -11.01 10.58
C MET A 220 -2.68 -12.36 10.39
N GLU A 221 -2.43 -13.31 11.28
CA GLU A 221 -3.06 -14.64 11.25
C GLU A 221 -4.60 -14.62 11.16
N PRO A 222 -5.33 -13.73 11.87
CA PRO A 222 -6.77 -13.64 11.69
C PRO A 222 -7.19 -13.22 10.28
N ILE A 223 -6.44 -12.30 9.66
CA ILE A 223 -6.65 -11.88 8.26
C ILE A 223 -6.35 -13.01 7.30
N LYS A 224 -5.26 -13.74 7.50
CA LYS A 224 -4.91 -14.92 6.71
C LYS A 224 -6.00 -15.99 6.77
N ALA A 225 -6.55 -16.26 7.96
CA ALA A 225 -7.65 -17.19 8.13
C ALA A 225 -8.92 -16.72 7.40
N LEU A 226 -9.24 -15.43 7.49
CA LEU A 226 -10.37 -14.84 6.77
C LEU A 226 -10.20 -14.90 5.25
N ALA A 227 -9.05 -14.46 4.74
CA ALA A 227 -8.69 -14.52 3.32
C ALA A 227 -8.77 -15.96 2.79
N THR A 228 -8.26 -16.93 3.55
CA THR A 228 -8.30 -18.36 3.15
C THR A 228 -9.72 -18.87 3.05
N ARG A 229 -10.59 -18.53 4.01
CA ARG A 229 -12.02 -18.90 3.98
C ARG A 229 -12.73 -18.28 2.77
N LEU A 230 -12.49 -17.00 2.51
CA LEU A 230 -13.08 -16.28 1.38
C LEU A 230 -12.63 -16.88 0.04
N LYS A 231 -11.32 -17.13 -0.13
CA LYS A 231 -10.76 -17.70 -1.36
C LYS A 231 -11.17 -19.16 -1.59
N SER A 232 -11.32 -19.96 -0.54
CA SER A 232 -11.73 -21.37 -0.63
C SER A 232 -13.11 -21.59 -1.29
N ALA A 233 -13.95 -20.56 -1.34
CA ALA A 233 -15.23 -20.61 -2.03
C ALA A 233 -15.09 -20.59 -3.56
N ILE A 234 -13.93 -20.16 -4.09
CA ILE A 234 -13.71 -19.94 -5.52
C ILE A 234 -12.44 -20.62 -6.07
N SER A 235 -11.46 -20.94 -5.22
CA SER A 235 -10.20 -21.58 -5.62
C SER A 235 -9.59 -22.38 -4.47
N GLU A 236 -8.90 -23.47 -4.79
CA GLU A 236 -8.11 -24.26 -3.83
C GLU A 236 -6.73 -23.64 -3.54
N GLU A 237 -6.31 -22.65 -4.32
CA GLU A 237 -5.04 -21.96 -4.11
C GLU A 237 -5.06 -21.15 -2.81
N LYS A 238 -3.91 -21.10 -2.14
CA LYS A 238 -3.77 -20.28 -0.92
C LYS A 238 -3.74 -18.80 -1.28
N PRO A 239 -4.37 -17.93 -0.49
CA PRO A 239 -4.27 -16.50 -0.71
C PRO A 239 -2.83 -16.03 -0.46
N THR A 240 -2.37 -15.18 -1.36
CA THR A 240 -1.07 -14.52 -1.36
C THR A 240 -1.19 -13.06 -0.96
N LEU A 241 -2.34 -12.43 -1.22
CA LEU A 241 -2.60 -11.04 -0.94
C LEU A 241 -4.05 -10.83 -0.50
N MET A 242 -4.23 -9.99 0.50
CA MET A 242 -5.52 -9.38 0.79
C MET A 242 -5.31 -7.87 0.82
N LEU A 243 -6.23 -7.11 0.23
CA LEU A 243 -6.13 -5.66 0.21
C LEU A 243 -7.48 -5.00 0.42
N LEU A 244 -7.47 -3.84 1.07
CA LEU A 244 -8.61 -2.94 1.21
C LEU A 244 -8.38 -1.74 0.31
N GLY A 245 -9.41 -1.26 -0.37
CA GLY A 245 -9.21 -0.21 -1.36
C GLY A 245 -10.41 0.67 -1.60
N ILE A 246 -10.14 1.87 -2.10
CA ILE A 246 -11.09 2.67 -2.85
C ILE A 246 -10.50 2.92 -4.22
N GLN A 247 -11.22 2.52 -5.27
CA GLN A 247 -10.84 2.79 -6.64
C GLN A 247 -11.88 3.70 -7.29
N CYS A 248 -11.43 4.81 -7.85
CA CYS A 248 -12.25 5.70 -8.67
C CYS A 248 -11.82 5.59 -10.15
N THR A 249 -12.77 5.56 -11.09
CA THR A 249 -12.51 5.33 -12.54
C THR A 249 -13.30 6.25 -13.49
N GLY A 250 -13.76 7.43 -13.04
CA GLY A 250 -14.31 8.47 -13.92
C GLY A 250 -15.59 8.12 -14.71
N GLY A 251 -16.35 7.08 -14.35
CA GLY A 251 -17.54 6.62 -15.09
C GLY A 251 -18.69 6.14 -14.20
N VAL A 252 -19.84 5.77 -14.77
CA VAL A 252 -20.96 5.23 -13.97
C VAL A 252 -20.71 3.75 -13.67
N GLY A 253 -20.50 3.42 -12.39
CA GLY A 253 -20.26 2.06 -11.92
C GLY A 253 -21.53 1.37 -11.39
N GLU A 254 -21.48 0.04 -11.32
CA GLU A 254 -22.51 -0.77 -10.64
C GLU A 254 -22.59 -0.45 -9.14
N ASP A 255 -23.75 -0.70 -8.51
CA ASP A 255 -23.93 -0.45 -7.08
C ASP A 255 -23.00 -1.31 -6.20
N TYR A 256 -22.67 -2.52 -6.67
CA TYR A 256 -21.79 -3.46 -6.01
C TYR A 256 -21.01 -4.27 -7.05
N VAL A 257 -19.91 -4.87 -6.61
CA VAL A 257 -19.13 -5.86 -7.36
C VAL A 257 -19.03 -7.11 -6.47
N LEU A 258 -19.37 -8.26 -7.02
CA LEU A 258 -19.06 -9.56 -6.46
C LEU A 258 -18.50 -10.41 -7.60
N ASN A 259 -17.19 -10.34 -7.80
CA ASN A 259 -16.52 -10.95 -8.94
C ASN A 259 -15.46 -11.93 -8.47
N ALA A 260 -15.37 -13.07 -9.15
CA ALA A 260 -14.32 -14.05 -8.98
C ALA A 260 -13.70 -14.30 -10.36
N SER A 261 -12.40 -14.03 -10.51
CA SER A 261 -11.70 -14.32 -11.77
C SER A 261 -11.41 -15.82 -11.89
N GLU A 262 -11.18 -16.28 -13.13
CA GLU A 262 -10.70 -17.64 -13.41
C GLU A 262 -9.36 -17.93 -12.72
N ASP A 263 -8.54 -16.90 -12.52
CA ASP A 263 -7.27 -16.95 -11.77
C ASP A 263 -7.46 -16.96 -10.24
N GLY A 264 -8.69 -17.15 -9.76
CA GLY A 264 -9.01 -17.27 -8.35
C GLY A 264 -8.89 -15.97 -7.55
N VAL A 265 -9.03 -14.80 -8.20
CA VAL A 265 -9.07 -13.49 -7.53
C VAL A 265 -10.50 -13.15 -7.17
N LEU A 266 -10.78 -12.96 -5.88
CA LEU A 266 -12.06 -12.48 -5.38
C LEU A 266 -12.02 -10.96 -5.24
N VAL A 267 -12.97 -10.25 -5.82
CA VAL A 267 -13.21 -8.82 -5.62
C VAL A 267 -14.63 -8.60 -5.12
N VAL A 268 -14.75 -7.99 -3.95
CA VAL A 268 -16.03 -7.63 -3.35
C VAL A 268 -16.03 -6.14 -3.06
N GLY A 269 -16.97 -5.42 -3.67
CA GLY A 269 -17.01 -3.97 -3.57
C GLY A 269 -18.40 -3.37 -3.53
N ARG A 270 -18.50 -2.17 -2.96
CA ARG A 270 -19.72 -1.38 -2.84
C ARG A 270 -19.43 0.02 -3.39
N ARG A 271 -20.31 0.50 -4.27
CA ARG A 271 -20.23 1.86 -4.79
C ARG A 271 -20.34 2.88 -3.67
N LEU A 272 -19.44 3.86 -3.67
CA LEU A 272 -19.47 5.03 -2.79
C LEU A 272 -20.18 6.20 -3.45
N SER A 273 -19.81 6.48 -4.69
CA SER A 273 -20.36 7.51 -5.55
C SER A 273 -20.23 7.06 -7.00
N ASP A 274 -20.76 7.85 -7.93
CA ASP A 274 -20.53 7.60 -9.36
C ASP A 274 -19.02 7.53 -9.62
N GLY A 275 -18.61 6.39 -10.15
CA GLY A 275 -17.23 6.13 -10.51
C GLY A 275 -16.30 5.77 -9.38
N CYS A 276 -16.76 5.59 -8.14
CA CYS A 276 -15.92 5.16 -7.02
C CYS A 276 -16.45 3.91 -6.33
N LEU A 277 -15.59 2.92 -6.17
CA LEU A 277 -15.85 1.63 -5.54
C LEU A 277 -14.99 1.46 -4.30
N ARG A 278 -15.61 1.23 -3.15
CA ARG A 278 -14.92 0.71 -1.96
C ARG A 278 -14.91 -0.81 -2.03
N TYR A 279 -13.76 -1.44 -1.85
CA TYR A 279 -13.65 -2.87 -2.05
C TYR A 279 -12.66 -3.53 -1.09
N PHE A 280 -12.75 -4.86 -1.02
CA PHE A 280 -11.60 -5.68 -0.69
C PHE A 280 -11.33 -6.64 -1.85
N MET A 281 -10.07 -7.05 -1.99
CA MET A 281 -9.66 -8.09 -2.92
C MET A 281 -8.88 -9.16 -2.17
N VAL A 282 -9.08 -10.42 -2.56
CA VAL A 282 -8.27 -11.56 -2.12
C VAL A 282 -7.71 -12.24 -3.36
N LYS A 283 -6.38 -12.31 -3.45
CA LYS A 283 -5.64 -12.99 -4.50
C LYS A 283 -4.84 -14.13 -3.90
#